data_AF-A0A838TJD6-F1
#
_entry.id   AF-A0A838TJD6-F1
#
_cell.length_a   1.000
_cell.length_b   1.000
_cell.length_c   1.000
_cell.angle_alpha   90.00
_cell.angle_beta   90.00
_cell.angle_gamma   90.00
#
_symmetry.space_group_name_H-M   'P 1'
#
loop_
_entity.id
_entity.type
_entity.pdbx_description
1 polymer ?
#
loop_
_entity_poly.entity_id
_entity_poly.type
_entity_poly.pdbx_seq_one_letter_code
_entity_poly.pdbx_strand_id
1 'polypeptide(L)'
;MNELKSLLRAHPAAHPRFLLPGGEQIPAHFHVTEVGHVAKKFVDCGGTFREREACVLQTYVADDYEHRLEAARFADILDLGKPILPSDDLEVEVEWDCCVISQYPIESGRVSGDQIEFQLAANHTDCLAKEKCGCESEAKAPAPATAGCCS
;
A
#
# COMPACT_ATOMS: atom_id res chain seq x y z
N MET A 1 6.48 -0.87 -9.71
CA MET A 1 5.61 -2.03 -10.00
C MET A 1 6.37 -3.20 -10.64
N ASN A 2 7.44 -2.94 -11.40
CA ASN A 2 8.30 -3.98 -12.01
C ASN A 2 8.73 -5.10 -11.05
N GLU A 3 9.21 -4.76 -9.85
CA GLU A 3 9.63 -5.74 -8.85
C GLU A 3 8.46 -6.61 -8.36
N LEU A 4 7.30 -6.00 -8.09
CA LEU A 4 6.07 -6.71 -7.72
C LEU A 4 5.66 -7.73 -8.80
N LYS A 5 5.56 -7.32 -10.06
CA LYS A 5 5.23 -8.23 -11.17
C LYS A 5 6.25 -9.36 -11.29
N SER A 6 7.52 -9.07 -11.10
CA SER A 6 8.60 -10.06 -11.17
C SER A 6 8.48 -11.11 -10.07
N LEU A 7 8.21 -10.67 -8.84
CA LEU A 7 8.01 -11.56 -7.69
C LEU A 7 6.76 -12.45 -7.88
N LEU A 8 5.64 -11.87 -8.32
CA LEU A 8 4.41 -12.61 -8.57
C LEU A 8 4.59 -13.70 -9.65
N ARG A 9 5.24 -13.35 -10.77
CA ARG A 9 5.49 -14.27 -11.88
C ARG A 9 6.49 -15.37 -11.54
N ALA A 10 7.43 -15.11 -10.63
CA ALA A 10 8.38 -16.13 -10.16
C ALA A 10 7.73 -17.20 -9.27
N HIS A 11 6.58 -16.89 -8.65
CA HIS A 11 5.88 -17.76 -7.70
C HIS A 11 4.39 -17.89 -8.05
N PRO A 12 4.03 -18.38 -9.25
CA PRO A 12 2.67 -18.23 -9.81
C PRO A 12 1.57 -18.90 -8.97
N ALA A 13 1.87 -20.00 -8.29
CA ALA A 13 0.93 -20.74 -7.45
C ALA A 13 0.87 -20.25 -5.99
N ALA A 14 1.67 -19.23 -5.64
CA ALA A 14 1.67 -18.70 -4.28
C ALA A 14 0.50 -17.73 -4.05
N HIS A 15 0.12 -17.57 -2.79
CA HIS A 15 -0.98 -16.71 -2.38
C HIS A 15 -0.46 -15.39 -1.80
N PRO A 16 -0.80 -14.22 -2.39
CA PRO A 16 -0.48 -12.92 -1.83
C PRO A 16 -1.11 -12.71 -0.45
N ARG A 17 -0.36 -12.11 0.48
CA ARG A 17 -0.85 -11.62 1.77
C ARG A 17 -0.35 -10.20 1.99
N PHE A 18 -1.25 -9.30 2.38
CA PHE A 18 -0.89 -7.93 2.73
C PHE A 18 -0.84 -7.75 4.24
N LEU A 19 0.33 -7.36 4.74
CA LEU A 19 0.57 -7.10 6.16
C LEU A 19 0.53 -5.59 6.39
N LEU A 20 -0.43 -5.12 7.18
CA LEU A 20 -0.59 -3.72 7.55
C LEU A 20 0.57 -3.28 8.46
N PRO A 21 0.87 -1.96 8.55
CA PRO A 21 1.94 -1.42 9.39
C PRO A 21 1.83 -1.81 10.88
N GLY A 22 0.60 -2.05 11.36
CA GLY A 22 0.33 -2.50 12.73
C GLY A 22 0.51 -4.00 12.99
N GLY A 23 0.89 -4.78 11.98
CA GLY A 23 1.03 -6.24 12.06
C GLY A 23 -0.26 -7.03 11.83
N GLU A 24 -1.41 -6.34 11.76
CA GLU A 24 -2.64 -6.91 11.23
C GLU A 24 -2.51 -7.24 9.73
N GLN A 25 -3.45 -8.00 9.18
CA GLN A 25 -3.44 -8.36 7.78
C GLN A 25 -4.77 -8.04 7.11
N ILE A 26 -4.73 -7.71 5.82
CA ILE A 26 -5.92 -7.74 4.99
C ILE A 26 -6.38 -9.21 4.89
N PRO A 27 -7.67 -9.52 5.06
CA PRO A 27 -8.17 -10.89 4.99
C PRO A 27 -7.74 -11.61 3.71
N ALA A 28 -7.31 -12.87 3.82
CA ALA A 28 -6.73 -13.62 2.70
C ALA A 28 -7.71 -13.91 1.53
N HIS A 29 -9.00 -13.67 1.71
CA HIS A 29 -10.05 -13.77 0.69
C HIS A 29 -10.39 -12.39 0.08
N PHE A 30 -9.42 -11.48 0.06
CA PHE A 30 -9.58 -10.21 -0.63
C PHE A 30 -9.60 -10.41 -2.15
N HIS A 31 -10.27 -9.48 -2.81
CA HIS A 31 -10.31 -9.30 -4.25
C HIS A 31 -9.54 -8.03 -4.59
N VAL A 32 -8.83 -8.02 -5.71
CA VAL A 32 -8.37 -6.77 -6.35
C VAL A 32 -9.43 -6.38 -7.37
N THR A 33 -10.19 -5.33 -7.08
CA THR A 33 -11.32 -4.90 -7.92
C THR A 33 -10.94 -3.83 -8.91
N GLU A 34 -9.90 -3.05 -8.62
CA GLU A 34 -9.46 -1.94 -9.45
C GLU A 34 -7.93 -1.89 -9.52
N VAL A 35 -7.42 -1.52 -10.71
CA VAL A 35 -6.05 -1.08 -10.94
C VAL A 35 -6.15 0.33 -11.48
N GLY A 36 -5.71 1.32 -10.71
CA GLY A 36 -5.87 2.74 -11.02
C GLY A 36 -4.55 3.46 -11.20
N HIS A 37 -4.49 4.38 -12.17
CA HIS A 37 -3.46 5.42 -12.21
C HIS A 37 -3.95 6.64 -11.44
N VAL A 38 -3.30 6.96 -10.32
CA VAL A 38 -3.61 8.15 -9.54
C VAL A 38 -2.49 9.17 -9.71
N ALA A 39 -2.82 10.30 -10.33
CA ALA A 39 -1.92 11.44 -10.49
C ALA A 39 -2.43 12.62 -9.65
N LYS A 40 -1.59 13.09 -8.73
CA LYS A 40 -1.90 14.19 -7.81
C LYS A 40 -0.94 15.34 -8.03
N LYS A 41 -1.47 16.48 -8.47
CA LYS A 41 -0.78 17.77 -8.46
C LYS A 41 -1.24 18.57 -7.26
N PHE A 42 -0.31 19.14 -6.51
CA PHE A 42 -0.63 19.88 -5.31
C PHE A 42 0.41 20.98 -5.06
N VAL A 43 0.03 21.96 -4.23
CA VAL A 43 0.90 23.03 -3.79
C VAL A 43 1.12 22.87 -2.29
N ASP A 44 2.37 22.93 -1.84
CA ASP A 44 2.66 22.92 -0.41
C ASP A 44 2.43 24.31 0.23
N CYS A 45 2.42 24.39 1.56
CA CYS A 45 2.24 25.66 2.28
C CYS A 45 3.28 26.72 1.91
N GLY A 46 4.43 26.32 1.35
CA GLY A 46 5.49 27.19 0.90
C GLY A 46 5.32 27.73 -0.53
N GLY A 47 4.25 27.33 -1.23
CA GLY A 47 3.96 27.72 -2.61
C GLY A 47 4.66 26.87 -3.67
N THR A 48 5.34 25.78 -3.30
CA THR A 48 6.00 24.90 -4.27
C THR A 48 4.97 23.94 -4.86
N PHE A 49 4.84 23.95 -6.19
CA PHE A 49 4.05 22.98 -6.92
C PHE A 49 4.78 21.63 -6.97
N ARG A 50 4.03 20.56 -6.73
CA ARG A 50 4.50 19.19 -6.64
C ARG A 50 3.55 18.24 -7.37
N GLU A 51 4.10 17.11 -7.75
CA GLU A 51 3.37 16.03 -8.40
C GLU A 51 3.74 14.70 -7.76
N ARG A 52 2.76 13.81 -7.64
CA ARG A 52 2.93 12.41 -7.23
C ARG A 52 2.05 11.56 -8.13
N GLU A 53 2.61 10.46 -8.61
CA GLU A 53 1.86 9.45 -9.35
C GLU A 53 2.06 8.07 -8.72
N ALA A 54 1.01 7.26 -8.68
CA ALA A 54 1.06 5.89 -8.18
C ALA A 54 0.09 4.98 -8.93
N CYS A 55 0.37 3.68 -8.91
CA CYS A 55 -0.58 2.63 -9.23
C CYS A 55 -1.33 2.26 -7.94
N VAL A 56 -2.64 2.48 -7.89
CA VAL A 56 -3.46 2.16 -6.71
C VAL A 56 -4.30 0.92 -6.99
N LEU A 57 -4.23 -0.05 -6.09
CA LEU A 57 -4.97 -1.31 -6.16
C LEU A 57 -6.10 -1.28 -5.13
N GLN A 58 -7.35 -1.20 -5.57
CA GLN A 58 -8.48 -1.30 -4.65
C GLN A 58 -8.66 -2.75 -4.21
N THR A 59 -8.63 -2.98 -2.90
CA THR A 59 -8.94 -4.26 -2.30
C THR A 59 -10.34 -4.27 -1.70
N TYR A 60 -11.05 -5.38 -1.90
CA TYR A 60 -12.41 -5.58 -1.40
C TYR A 60 -12.56 -6.97 -0.82
N VAL A 61 -13.29 -7.11 0.28
CA VAL A 61 -13.57 -8.40 0.92
C VAL A 61 -15.07 -8.66 0.83
N ALA A 62 -15.43 -9.75 0.15
CA ALA A 62 -16.80 -10.22 0.02
C ALA A 62 -17.07 -11.40 0.97
N ASP A 63 -18.33 -11.83 1.06
CA ASP A 63 -18.74 -13.01 1.85
C ASP A 63 -18.40 -14.35 1.15
N ASP A 64 -17.25 -14.43 0.47
CA ASP A 64 -16.76 -15.61 -0.23
C ASP A 64 -15.42 -16.11 0.35
N TYR A 65 -15.47 -16.57 1.60
CA TYR A 65 -14.30 -16.94 2.41
C TYR A 65 -13.35 -18.00 1.80
N GLU A 66 -13.75 -18.70 0.74
CA GLU A 66 -12.94 -19.67 0.01
C GLU A 66 -12.13 -19.03 -1.13
N HIS A 67 -12.41 -17.77 -1.50
CA HIS A 67 -11.65 -17.06 -2.52
C HIS A 67 -10.19 -16.92 -2.11
N ARG A 68 -9.26 -17.29 -3.00
CA ARG A 68 -7.82 -17.07 -2.81
C ARG A 68 -7.25 -16.56 -4.12
N LEU A 69 -6.76 -15.32 -4.12
CA LEU A 69 -6.03 -14.79 -5.26
C LEU A 69 -4.70 -15.55 -5.38
N GLU A 70 -4.42 -16.10 -6.55
CA GLU A 70 -3.10 -16.65 -6.89
C GLU A 70 -2.21 -15.57 -7.48
N ALA A 71 -0.90 -15.67 -7.26
CA ALA A 71 0.07 -14.68 -7.74
C ALA A 71 0.08 -14.55 -9.26
N ALA A 72 -0.12 -15.65 -10.01
CA ALA A 72 -0.27 -15.61 -11.47
C ALA A 72 -1.45 -14.71 -11.87
N ARG A 73 -2.61 -14.91 -11.24
CA ARG A 73 -3.79 -14.10 -11.50
C ARG A 73 -3.59 -12.65 -11.09
N PHE A 74 -2.87 -12.39 -9.99
CA PHE A 74 -2.56 -11.04 -9.57
C PHE A 74 -1.65 -10.33 -10.60
N ALA A 75 -0.62 -11.00 -11.12
CA ALA A 75 0.22 -10.44 -12.18
C ALA A 75 -0.59 -10.10 -13.45
N ASP A 76 -1.56 -10.96 -13.82
CA ASP A 76 -2.47 -10.70 -14.94
C ASP A 76 -3.34 -9.47 -14.69
N ILE A 77 -3.88 -9.30 -13.47
CA ILE A 77 -4.66 -8.11 -13.09
C ILE A 77 -3.82 -6.84 -13.25
N LEU A 78 -2.55 -6.84 -12.82
CA LEU A 78 -1.64 -5.71 -13.02
C LEU A 78 -1.37 -5.44 -14.51
N ASP A 79 -1.36 -6.47 -15.34
CA ASP A 79 -1.17 -6.32 -16.79
C ASP A 79 -2.42 -5.74 -17.48
N LEU A 80 -3.62 -5.99 -16.97
CA LEU A 80 -4.85 -5.35 -17.47
C LEU A 80 -4.82 -3.83 -17.30
N GLY A 81 -4.09 -3.31 -16.30
CA GLY A 81 -3.93 -1.87 -16.07
C GLY A 81 -2.97 -1.15 -17.03
N LYS A 82 -2.17 -1.88 -17.83
CA LYS A 82 -1.15 -1.29 -18.73
C LYS A 82 -1.65 -0.14 -19.62
N PRO A 83 -2.86 -0.18 -20.22
CA PRO A 83 -3.31 0.90 -21.10
C PRO A 83 -3.49 2.25 -20.40
N ILE A 84 -3.65 2.28 -19.08
CA ILE A 84 -3.88 3.50 -18.30
C ILE A 84 -2.68 3.89 -17.42
N LEU A 85 -1.71 2.99 -17.23
CA LEU A 85 -0.51 3.25 -16.43
C LEU A 85 0.60 3.81 -17.35
N PRO A 86 1.17 4.99 -17.04
CA PRO A 86 2.21 5.60 -17.88
C PRO A 86 3.54 4.83 -17.87
N SER A 87 3.84 4.09 -16.80
CA SER A 87 5.03 3.25 -16.68
C SER A 87 4.84 2.15 -15.63
N ASP A 88 5.59 1.05 -15.75
CA ASP A 88 5.70 0.02 -14.70
C ASP A 88 6.66 0.42 -13.55
N ASP A 89 7.28 1.60 -13.64
CA ASP A 89 8.13 2.17 -12.58
C ASP A 89 7.34 2.84 -11.45
N LEU A 90 6.01 3.01 -11.61
CA LEU A 90 5.15 3.56 -10.58
C LEU A 90 5.23 2.76 -9.28
N GLU A 91 5.24 3.48 -8.15
CA GLU A 91 4.98 2.89 -6.84
C GLU A 91 3.58 2.26 -6.82
N VAL A 92 3.42 1.18 -6.05
CA VAL A 92 2.15 0.47 -5.93
C VAL A 92 1.62 0.68 -4.52
N GLU A 93 0.39 1.18 -4.43
CA GLU A 93 -0.33 1.37 -3.18
C GLU A 93 -1.54 0.43 -3.15
N VAL A 94 -1.79 -0.17 -1.99
CA VAL A 94 -2.98 -0.97 -1.72
C VAL A 94 -3.99 -0.07 -1.02
N GLU A 95 -5.15 0.10 -1.62
CA GLU A 95 -6.28 0.79 -1.00
C GLU A 95 -7.13 -0.22 -0.25
N TRP A 96 -7.29 0.02 1.05
CA TRP A 96 -8.01 -0.87 1.97
C TRP A 96 -8.91 -0.07 2.91
N ASP A 97 -10.14 -0.57 3.09
CA ASP A 97 -11.13 0.00 3.99
C ASP A 97 -11.30 -0.86 5.24
N CYS A 98 -10.62 -0.49 6.32
CA CYS A 98 -10.86 -1.10 7.63
C CYS A 98 -11.95 -0.36 8.43
N CYS A 99 -12.02 0.95 8.27
CA CYS A 99 -12.88 1.91 9.00
C CYS A 99 -13.01 3.19 8.17
N VAL A 100 -11.90 3.59 7.56
CA VAL A 100 -11.81 4.64 6.54
C VAL A 100 -10.91 4.10 5.42
N ILE A 101 -11.21 4.49 4.20
CA ILE A 101 -10.40 4.16 3.03
C ILE A 101 -9.01 4.78 3.22
N SER A 102 -7.98 3.93 3.18
CA SER A 102 -6.58 4.32 3.30
C SER A 102 -5.76 3.64 2.22
N GLN A 103 -4.76 4.37 1.71
CA GLN A 103 -3.81 3.85 0.73
C GLN A 103 -2.49 3.54 1.45
N TYR A 104 -1.95 2.35 1.19
CA TYR A 104 -0.75 1.83 1.82
C TYR A 104 0.27 1.41 0.76
N PRO A 105 1.43 2.08 0.65
CA PRO A 105 2.49 1.66 -0.25
C PRO A 105 2.99 0.24 0.08
N ILE A 106 3.25 -0.56 -0.95
CA ILE A 106 3.96 -1.83 -0.78
C ILE A 106 5.45 -1.52 -0.59
N GLU A 107 5.97 -1.76 0.61
CA GLU A 107 7.36 -1.48 0.98
C GLU A 107 8.29 -2.62 0.56
N SER A 108 7.85 -3.86 0.76
CA SER A 108 8.64 -5.04 0.39
C SER A 108 7.75 -6.26 0.17
N GLY A 109 8.29 -7.27 -0.53
CA GLY A 109 7.66 -8.57 -0.72
C GLY A 109 8.65 -9.69 -0.42
N ARG A 110 8.21 -10.72 0.32
CA ARG A 110 9.02 -11.92 0.60
C ARG A 110 8.20 -13.18 0.42
N VAL A 111 8.86 -14.25 0.02
CA VAL A 111 8.23 -15.58 -0.12
C VAL A 111 8.38 -16.33 1.18
N SER A 112 7.29 -16.92 1.66
CA SER A 112 7.24 -17.76 2.86
C SER A 112 6.35 -18.97 2.57
N GLY A 113 6.97 -20.11 2.25
CA GLY A 113 6.24 -21.32 1.85
C GLY A 113 5.44 -21.11 0.56
N ASP A 114 4.11 -21.30 0.65
CA ASP A 114 3.15 -21.10 -0.43
C ASP A 114 2.58 -19.67 -0.49
N GLN A 115 3.17 -18.72 0.25
CA GLN A 115 2.69 -17.35 0.34
C GLN A 115 3.73 -16.33 -0.12
N ILE A 116 3.23 -15.20 -0.60
CA ILE A 116 4.03 -14.00 -0.82
C ILE A 116 3.51 -12.93 0.13
N GLU A 117 4.30 -12.63 1.15
CA GLU A 117 3.98 -11.63 2.16
C GLU A 117 4.48 -10.26 1.69
N PHE A 118 3.54 -9.33 1.50
CA PHE A 118 3.80 -7.94 1.16
C PHE A 118 3.67 -7.08 2.41
N GLN A 119 4.77 -6.46 2.82
CA GLN A 119 4.77 -5.50 3.91
C GLN A 119 4.25 -4.16 3.38
N LEU A 120 3.19 -3.66 4.02
CA LEU A 120 2.63 -2.36 3.71
C LEU A 120 3.20 -1.29 4.65
N ALA A 121 3.44 -0.11 4.11
CA ALA A 121 3.87 1.08 4.84
C ALA A 121 2.67 2.01 5.13
N ALA A 122 2.79 2.80 6.20
CA ALA A 122 1.82 3.85 6.50
C ALA A 122 2.13 5.11 5.67
N ASN A 123 1.10 5.68 5.05
CA ASN A 123 1.18 7.05 4.55
C ASN A 123 0.99 8.02 5.73
N HIS A 124 1.82 9.06 5.78
CA HIS A 124 1.74 10.09 6.81
C HIS A 124 1.53 11.47 6.21
N THR A 125 0.67 12.27 6.83
CA THR A 125 0.56 13.70 6.52
C THR A 125 1.83 14.40 6.95
N ASP A 126 2.38 15.26 6.09
CA ASP A 126 3.56 16.06 6.41
C ASP A 126 3.43 17.48 5.84
N CYS A 127 4.04 18.44 6.54
CA CYS A 127 4.27 19.77 5.98
C CYS A 127 5.58 19.73 5.17
N LEU A 128 5.49 19.80 3.85
CA LEU A 128 6.67 19.76 2.97
C LEU A 128 7.46 21.07 2.92
N ALA A 129 6.99 22.12 3.61
CA ALA A 129 7.63 23.43 3.70
C ALA A 129 8.05 23.76 5.15
N LYS A 130 8.70 22.81 5.84
CA LYS A 130 8.99 22.86 7.28
C LYS A 130 9.65 24.15 7.73
N GLU A 131 10.70 24.58 7.02
CA GLU A 131 11.44 25.83 7.32
C GLU A 131 10.52 27.06 7.24
N LYS A 132 9.70 27.16 6.18
CA LYS A 132 8.79 28.30 5.97
C LYS A 132 7.64 28.32 6.98
N CYS A 133 7.22 27.15 7.47
CA CYS A 133 6.10 27.01 8.40
C CYS A 133 6.54 26.94 9.87
N GLY A 134 7.85 26.93 10.16
CA GLY A 134 8.37 26.77 11.52
C GLY A 134 8.07 25.39 12.13
N CYS A 135 7.91 24.37 11.29
CA CYS A 135 7.61 22.99 11.70
C CYS A 135 8.87 22.10 11.78
N GLU A 136 10.02 22.69 12.09
CA GLU A 136 11.27 21.95 12.34
C GLU A 136 11.12 21.14 13.64
N SER A 137 10.71 19.88 13.53
CA SER A 137 10.66 18.98 14.67
C SER A 137 11.99 18.22 14.81
N GLU A 138 12.68 18.39 15.94
CA GLU A 138 13.54 17.32 16.47
C GLU A 138 12.66 16.09 16.68
N ALA A 139 12.98 14.99 15.99
CA ALA A 139 12.19 13.78 16.03
C ALA A 139 12.14 13.17 17.44
N LYS A 140 10.96 13.18 18.05
CA LYS A 140 10.60 12.20 19.10
C LYS A 140 9.12 11.85 18.94
N ALA A 141 8.85 10.72 18.29
CA ALA A 141 7.55 10.08 18.40
C ALA A 141 7.28 9.79 19.89
N PRO A 142 6.08 10.08 20.43
CA PRO A 142 5.75 9.67 21.78
C PRO A 142 5.67 8.15 21.82
N ALA A 143 6.36 7.53 22.77
CA ALA A 143 6.16 6.11 23.09
C ALA A 143 4.69 5.90 23.52
N PRO A 144 4.06 4.76 23.18
CA PRO A 144 2.70 4.49 23.58
C PRO A 144 2.61 4.48 25.12
N ALA A 145 1.67 5.27 25.65
CA ALA A 145 1.38 5.31 27.07
C ALA A 145 0.92 3.91 27.53
N THR A 146 1.74 3.22 28.30
CA THR A 146 1.32 2.03 29.02
C THR A 146 0.29 2.45 30.06
N ALA A 147 -0.94 1.97 29.91
CA ALA A 147 -1.98 2.11 30.92
C ALA A 147 -1.55 1.36 32.19
N GLY A 148 -0.98 2.09 33.14
CA GLY A 148 -0.75 1.61 34.49
C GLY A 148 -2.10 1.44 35.20
N CYS A 149 -2.52 0.20 35.41
CA CYS A 149 -3.51 -0.12 36.44
C CYS A 149 -2.90 0.17 37.81
N CYS A 150 -3.55 1.03 38.59
CA CYS A 150 -3.31 1.13 40.03
C CYS A 150 -4.43 0.39 40.76
N SER A 151 -4.03 -0.56 41.60
CA SER A 151 -4.85 -1.26 42.60
C SER A 151 -5.20 -0.36 43.77
#